data_AF-A0A9J6GD00-F1
#
_entry.id   AF-A0A9J6GD00-F1
#
_cell.length_a   1.000
_cell.length_b   1.000
_cell.length_c   1.000
_cell.angle_alpha   90.00
_cell.angle_beta   90.00
_cell.angle_gamma   90.00
#
_symmetry.space_group_name_H-M   'P 1'
#
loop_
_entity.id
_entity.type
_entity.pdbx_description
1 polymer ?
#
loop_
_entity_poly.entity_id
_entity_poly.type
_entity_poly.pdbx_seq_one_letter_code
_entity_poly.pdbx_strand_id
1 'polypeptide(L)'
;MDYKTIFRPRDGLRLASWSDRQITAGFQAASAIPEGAFNQQVVIQVQTVQNLIVASTPNAECADALSDVTSIQLGAVTYTVLPYVKHIPGTVKGVTHSLDPGTTTEQLPYIIASSGPRIVQARMLGKSTSAVVTFEGPHVPFYIRAHGMHSRCRP
;
A
#
# COMPACT_ATOMS: atom_id res chain seq x y z
N MET A 1 12.34 14.86 1.43
CA MET A 1 11.01 14.26 1.67
C MET A 1 11.24 12.89 2.30
N ASP A 2 10.38 12.46 3.23
CA ASP A 2 10.48 11.16 3.89
C ASP A 2 9.33 10.28 3.39
N TYR A 3 9.68 9.22 2.67
CA TYR A 3 8.74 8.26 2.09
C TYR A 3 8.38 7.23 3.15
N LYS A 4 7.08 6.99 3.34
CA LYS A 4 6.59 6.04 4.35
C LYS A 4 5.74 4.97 3.71
N THR A 5 6.13 3.72 3.92
CA THR A 5 5.37 2.53 3.53
C THR A 5 4.95 1.81 4.81
N ILE A 6 3.63 1.68 5.01
CA ILE A 6 3.11 0.94 6.17
C ILE A 6 2.86 -0.49 5.71
N PHE A 7 3.24 -1.49 6.48
CA PHE A 7 2.93 -2.89 6.21
C PHE A 7 1.98 -3.40 7.27
N ARG A 8 0.94 -4.09 6.80
CA ARG A 8 0.04 -4.85 7.67
C ARG A 8 0.30 -6.35 7.47
N PRO A 9 0.82 -7.04 8.49
CA PRO A 9 0.95 -8.49 8.46
C PRO A 9 -0.38 -9.20 8.24
N ARG A 10 -0.33 -10.32 7.52
CA ARG A 10 -1.43 -11.25 7.26
C ARG A 10 -1.12 -12.62 7.86
N ASP A 11 -2.02 -13.57 7.65
CA ASP A 11 -1.86 -14.99 7.98
C ASP A 11 -1.47 -15.28 9.44
N GLY A 12 -1.97 -14.44 10.36
CA GLY A 12 -1.77 -14.61 11.79
C GLY A 12 -0.40 -14.16 12.30
N LEU A 13 0.44 -13.51 11.49
CA LEU A 13 1.71 -12.97 11.97
C LEU A 13 1.47 -11.95 13.10
N ARG A 14 1.96 -12.28 14.29
CA ARG A 14 2.00 -11.41 15.46
C ARG A 14 3.40 -10.85 15.63
N LEU A 15 3.56 -9.55 15.43
CA LEU A 15 4.86 -8.88 15.53
C LEU A 15 5.46 -8.96 16.93
N ALA A 16 4.61 -8.98 17.97
CA ALA A 16 5.05 -9.15 19.36
C ALA A 16 5.77 -10.49 19.65
N SER A 17 5.65 -11.47 18.74
CA SER A 17 6.33 -12.77 18.86
C SER A 17 7.74 -12.79 18.28
N TRP A 18 8.19 -11.68 17.67
CA TRP A 18 9.48 -11.58 16.99
C TRP A 18 10.25 -10.35 17.49
N SER A 19 11.57 -10.41 17.46
CA SER A 19 12.38 -9.22 17.74
C SER A 19 12.38 -8.26 16.55
N ASP A 20 12.47 -6.96 16.82
CA ASP A 20 12.58 -5.91 15.78
C ASP A 20 13.75 -6.17 14.83
N ARG A 21 14.84 -6.77 15.32
CA ARG A 21 16.00 -7.16 14.51
C ARG A 21 15.64 -8.27 13.51
N GLN A 22 14.87 -9.28 13.92
CA GLN A 22 14.44 -10.35 13.01
C GLN A 22 13.47 -9.82 11.96
N ILE A 23 12.55 -8.93 12.36
CA ILE A 23 11.60 -8.29 11.44
C ILE A 23 12.36 -7.44 10.42
N THR A 24 13.27 -6.59 10.88
CA THR A 24 14.12 -5.74 10.02
C THR A 24 14.95 -6.57 9.05
N ALA A 25 15.58 -7.66 9.52
CA ALA A 25 16.34 -8.57 8.65
C ALA A 25 15.46 -9.25 7.60
N GLY A 26 14.22 -9.62 7.97
CA GLY A 26 13.24 -10.16 7.02
C GLY A 26 12.88 -9.16 5.93
N PHE A 27 12.70 -7.88 6.27
CA PHE A 27 12.47 -6.81 5.29
C PHE A 27 13.69 -6.55 4.41
N GLN A 28 14.89 -6.51 5.00
CA GLN A 28 16.13 -6.33 4.24
C GLN A 28 16.31 -7.44 3.20
N ALA A 29 16.11 -8.70 3.60
CA ALA A 29 16.24 -9.85 2.71
C ALA A 29 15.13 -9.91 1.64
N ALA A 30 13.91 -9.45 1.96
CA ALA A 30 12.79 -9.41 1.03
C ALA A 30 12.83 -8.21 0.09
N SER A 31 13.45 -7.11 0.50
CA SER A 31 13.63 -5.92 -0.32
C SER A 31 14.77 -6.14 -1.31
N ALA A 32 14.60 -5.71 -2.56
CA ALA A 32 15.68 -5.71 -3.56
C ALA A 32 16.73 -4.60 -3.30
N ILE A 33 16.89 -4.16 -2.05
CA ILE A 33 17.74 -3.03 -1.65
C ILE A 33 19.09 -3.59 -1.18
N PRO A 34 20.22 -3.08 -1.70
CA PRO A 34 21.55 -3.46 -1.20
C PRO A 34 21.69 -3.17 0.31
N GLU A 35 22.31 -4.09 1.04
CA GLU A 35 22.47 -4.01 2.51
C GLU A 35 23.03 -2.66 3.00
N GLY A 36 24.07 -2.14 2.34
CA GLY A 36 24.66 -0.85 2.70
C GLY A 36 23.67 0.30 2.58
N ALA A 37 22.84 0.31 1.53
CA ALA A 37 21.82 1.32 1.32
C ALA A 37 20.65 1.15 2.32
N PHE A 38 20.22 -0.10 2.57
CA PHE A 38 19.17 -0.39 3.53
C PHE A 38 19.52 0.12 4.93
N ASN A 39 20.72 -0.20 5.42
CA ASN A 39 21.16 0.17 6.77
C ASN A 39 21.36 1.68 6.97
N GLN A 40 21.61 2.43 5.90
CA GLN A 40 21.81 3.88 5.96
C GLN A 40 20.54 4.68 5.69
N GLN A 41 19.64 4.14 4.87
CA GLN A 41 18.53 4.90 4.28
C GLN A 41 17.15 4.36 4.66
N VAL A 42 17.05 3.19 5.29
CA VAL A 42 15.75 2.59 5.66
C VAL A 42 15.66 2.46 7.17
N VAL A 43 14.56 2.99 7.72
CA VAL A 43 14.21 2.84 9.13
C VAL A 43 12.93 2.02 9.23
N ILE A 44 13.03 0.84 9.85
CA ILE A 44 11.89 -0.03 10.14
C ILE A 44 11.43 0.23 11.57
N GLN A 45 10.16 0.62 11.73
CA GLN A 45 9.52 0.81 13.03
C GLN A 45 8.42 -0.22 13.22
N VAL A 46 8.53 -1.04 14.26
CA VAL A 46 7.57 -2.08 14.59
C VAL A 46 6.58 -1.56 15.64
N GLN A 47 5.29 -1.58 15.33
CA GLN A 47 4.20 -1.17 16.20
C GLN A 47 3.44 -2.41 16.66
N THR A 48 3.88 -3.02 17.77
CA THR A 48 3.34 -4.31 18.27
C THR A 48 1.88 -4.22 18.71
N VAL A 49 1.45 -3.11 19.31
CA VAL A 49 0.06 -2.90 19.76
C VAL A 49 -0.93 -2.91 18.60
N GLN A 50 -0.57 -2.25 17.50
CA GLN A 50 -1.42 -2.16 16.30
C GLN A 50 -1.16 -3.29 15.30
N ASN A 51 -0.16 -4.12 15.58
CA ASN A 51 0.39 -5.12 14.67
C ASN A 51 0.68 -4.53 13.27
N LEU A 52 1.45 -3.43 13.24
CA LEU A 52 1.84 -2.71 12.02
C LEU A 52 3.35 -2.53 11.97
N ILE A 53 3.89 -2.42 10.77
CA ILE A 53 5.27 -2.00 10.52
C ILE A 53 5.24 -0.71 9.70
N VAL A 54 6.12 0.23 9.99
CA VAL A 54 6.32 1.43 9.18
C VAL A 54 7.76 1.44 8.70
N ALA A 55 7.97 1.38 7.38
CA ALA A 55 9.27 1.61 6.78
C ALA A 55 9.35 3.06 6.29
N SER A 56 10.39 3.78 6.71
CA SER A 56 10.63 5.16 6.30
C SER A 56 11.97 5.26 5.57
N THR A 57 12.02 6.03 4.49
CA THR A 57 13.26 6.24 3.73
C THR A 57 13.24 7.60 3.04
N PRO A 58 14.37 8.33 2.95
CA PRO A 58 14.45 9.54 2.15
C PRO A 58 14.63 9.26 0.65
N ASN A 59 14.86 8.01 0.25
CA ASN A 59 15.14 7.62 -1.14
C ASN A 59 13.90 7.01 -1.81
N ALA A 60 13.47 7.59 -2.93
CA ALA A 60 12.32 7.14 -3.70
C ALA A 60 12.49 5.70 -4.23
N GLU A 61 13.69 5.34 -4.69
CA GLU A 61 13.98 4.00 -5.22
C GLU A 61 13.86 2.94 -4.11
N CYS A 62 14.34 3.25 -2.91
CA CYS A 62 14.16 2.39 -1.75
C CYS A 62 12.68 2.28 -1.35
N ALA A 63 11.93 3.37 -1.46
CA ALA A 63 10.49 3.36 -1.16
C ALA A 63 9.71 2.48 -2.15
N ASP A 64 10.06 2.52 -3.43
CA ASP A 64 9.48 1.67 -4.46
C ASP A 64 9.86 0.20 -4.22
N ALA A 65 11.14 -0.09 -3.98
CA ALA A 65 11.59 -1.46 -3.68
C ALA A 65 10.95 -2.04 -2.39
N LEU A 66 10.76 -1.21 -1.36
CA LEU A 66 9.99 -1.61 -0.16
C LEU A 66 8.51 -1.85 -0.49
N SER A 67 7.94 -1.08 -1.41
CA SER A 67 6.54 -1.23 -1.81
C SER A 67 6.26 -2.52 -2.58
N ASP A 68 7.29 -3.16 -3.14
CA ASP A 68 7.18 -4.45 -3.81
C ASP A 68 7.29 -5.64 -2.84
N VAL A 69 7.66 -5.39 -1.57
CA VAL A 69 7.71 -6.42 -0.53
C VAL A 69 6.29 -6.83 -0.16
N THR A 70 5.91 -8.06 -0.55
CA THR A 70 4.60 -8.66 -0.23
C THR A 70 4.67 -9.78 0.80
N SER A 71 5.89 -10.26 1.11
CA SER A 71 6.13 -11.30 2.09
C SER A 71 7.51 -11.14 2.72
N ILE A 72 7.64 -11.56 3.98
CA ILE A 72 8.91 -11.65 4.68
C ILE A 72 9.09 -13.03 5.28
N GLN A 73 10.33 -13.51 5.31
CA GLN A 73 10.69 -14.75 5.98
C GLN A 73 11.15 -14.45 7.40
N LEU A 74 10.52 -15.09 8.39
CA LEU A 74 10.90 -15.02 9.79
C LEU A 74 11.15 -16.44 10.30
N GLY A 75 12.42 -16.75 10.56
CA GLY A 75 12.86 -18.11 10.85
C GLY A 75 12.58 -19.06 9.67
N ALA A 76 11.84 -20.14 9.92
CA ALA A 76 11.45 -21.11 8.90
C ALA A 76 10.11 -20.81 8.22
N VAL A 77 9.43 -19.72 8.59
CA VAL A 77 8.07 -19.41 8.11
C VAL A 77 8.06 -18.13 7.28
N THR A 78 7.36 -18.18 6.15
CA THR A 78 7.10 -17.01 5.31
C THR A 78 5.72 -16.44 5.65
N TYR A 79 5.68 -15.15 5.94
CA TYR A 79 4.44 -14.43 6.24
C TYR A 79 4.16 -13.38 5.18
N THR A 80 2.91 -13.30 4.74
CA THR A 80 2.48 -12.20 3.85
C THR A 80 2.41 -10.90 4.64
N VAL A 81 3.08 -9.86 4.13
CA VAL A 81 3.04 -8.50 4.64
C VAL A 81 2.63 -7.59 3.49
N LEU A 82 1.38 -7.13 3.50
CA LEU A 82 0.91 -6.28 2.41
C LEU A 82 1.21 -4.81 2.74
N PRO A 83 1.85 -4.07 1.82
CA PRO A 83 2.04 -2.65 1.97
C PRO A 83 0.68 -1.96 1.90
N TYR A 84 0.28 -1.38 3.03
CA TYR A 84 -0.86 -0.52 3.19
C TYR A 84 -0.35 0.92 3.08
N VAL A 85 -0.89 1.71 2.16
CA VAL A 85 -0.51 3.13 1.96
C VAL A 85 0.75 3.33 1.12
N LYS A 86 0.54 3.29 -0.19
CA LYS A 86 1.38 3.98 -1.16
C LYS A 86 1.03 5.47 -1.11
N HIS A 87 1.99 6.34 -0.81
CA HIS A 87 1.98 7.71 -1.31
C HIS A 87 2.91 7.71 -2.51
N ILE A 88 2.36 7.56 -3.71
CA ILE A 88 3.14 7.74 -4.93
C ILE A 88 3.32 9.26 -5.07
N PRO A 89 4.55 9.78 -5.11
CA PRO A 89 4.77 11.21 -5.35
C PRO A 89 4.01 11.69 -6.57
N GLY A 90 3.40 12.87 -6.46
CA GLY A 90 2.57 13.39 -7.54
C GLY A 90 1.29 12.58 -7.78
N THR A 91 0.79 11.86 -6.78
CA THR A 91 -0.54 11.26 -6.83
C THR A 91 -1.44 11.78 -5.72
N VAL A 92 -2.74 11.71 -5.98
CA VAL A 92 -3.79 12.11 -5.06
C VAL A 92 -4.81 11.00 -4.92
N LYS A 93 -5.41 10.89 -3.74
CA LYS A 93 -6.44 9.89 -3.45
C LYS A 93 -7.80 10.53 -3.47
N GLY A 94 -8.75 9.84 -4.07
CA GLY A 94 -10.17 10.13 -3.91
C GLY A 94 -10.95 8.88 -3.51
N VAL A 95 -12.13 9.10 -2.97
CA VAL A 95 -13.11 8.08 -2.63
C VAL A 95 -14.26 8.16 -3.63
N THR A 96 -14.58 7.02 -4.23
CA THR A 96 -15.80 6.83 -5.00
C THR A 96 -16.78 5.98 -4.20
N HIS A 97 -18.06 6.30 -4.32
CA HIS A 97 -19.15 5.58 -3.68
C HIS A 97 -20.04 4.92 -4.76
N SER A 98 -20.96 4.07 -4.30
CA SER A 98 -21.95 3.37 -5.14
C SER A 98 -21.37 2.31 -6.07
N LEU A 99 -20.35 1.59 -5.62
CA LEU A 99 -19.96 0.31 -6.22
C LEU A 99 -20.94 -0.80 -5.80
N ASP A 100 -21.03 -1.85 -6.61
CA ASP A 100 -21.93 -2.96 -6.31
C ASP A 100 -21.56 -3.64 -4.99
N PRO A 101 -22.56 -4.02 -4.17
CA PRO A 101 -22.30 -4.86 -3.00
C PRO A 101 -21.59 -6.15 -3.41
N GLY A 102 -20.44 -6.42 -2.79
CA GLY A 102 -19.63 -7.60 -3.11
C GLY A 102 -18.54 -7.38 -4.18
N THR A 103 -18.40 -6.17 -4.73
CA THR A 103 -17.23 -5.81 -5.55
C THR A 103 -15.94 -6.08 -4.78
N THR A 104 -14.99 -6.76 -5.42
CA THR A 104 -13.67 -7.03 -4.85
C THR A 104 -12.61 -6.08 -5.39
N THR A 105 -11.45 -6.00 -4.73
CA THR A 105 -10.37 -5.10 -5.16
C THR A 105 -9.79 -5.52 -6.52
N GLU A 106 -9.81 -6.81 -6.82
CA GLU A 106 -9.34 -7.42 -8.06
C GLU A 106 -10.26 -7.07 -9.25
N GLN A 107 -11.53 -6.76 -9.00
CA GLN A 107 -12.49 -6.38 -10.03
C GLN A 107 -12.41 -4.90 -10.41
N LEU A 108 -11.87 -4.05 -9.52
CA LEU A 108 -11.81 -2.60 -9.72
C LEU A 108 -11.20 -2.19 -11.07
N PRO A 109 -10.06 -2.75 -11.53
CA PRO A 109 -9.45 -2.35 -12.79
C PRO A 109 -10.34 -2.52 -14.03
N TYR A 110 -11.34 -3.40 -13.96
CA TYR A 110 -12.24 -3.70 -15.08
C TYR A 110 -13.53 -2.88 -15.07
N ILE A 111 -13.91 -2.34 -13.91
CA ILE A 111 -15.19 -1.66 -13.73
C ILE A 111 -15.04 -0.14 -13.55
N ILE A 112 -13.85 0.33 -13.18
CA ILE A 112 -13.56 1.77 -13.05
C ILE A 112 -12.65 2.26 -14.17
N ALA A 113 -12.92 3.48 -14.64
CA ALA A 113 -12.06 4.20 -15.56
C ALA A 113 -12.11 5.70 -15.25
N SER A 114 -11.02 6.41 -15.53
CA SER A 114 -10.96 7.87 -15.46
C SER A 114 -10.85 8.44 -16.87
N SER A 115 -11.67 9.44 -17.19
CA SER A 115 -11.55 10.22 -18.43
C SER A 115 -10.51 11.34 -18.31
N GLY A 116 -10.02 11.61 -17.09
CA GLY A 116 -9.03 12.63 -16.80
C GLY A 116 -7.72 12.00 -16.32
N PRO A 117 -7.24 12.31 -15.09
CA PRO A 117 -5.96 11.79 -14.63
C PRO A 117 -5.97 10.26 -14.51
N ARG A 118 -4.84 9.64 -14.86
CA ARG A 118 -4.69 8.18 -14.90
C ARG A 118 -4.89 7.58 -13.51
N ILE A 119 -5.65 6.49 -13.43
CA ILE A 119 -5.78 5.70 -12.20
C ILE A 119 -4.52 4.84 -12.05
N VAL A 120 -3.81 5.01 -10.94
CA VAL A 120 -2.61 4.24 -10.61
C VAL A 120 -2.92 3.04 -9.74
N GLN A 121 -3.91 3.19 -8.85
CA GLN A 121 -4.32 2.14 -7.94
C GLN A 121 -5.78 2.34 -7.55
N ALA A 122 -6.49 1.24 -7.29
CA ALA A 122 -7.78 1.29 -6.64
C ALA A 122 -7.93 0.14 -5.65
N ARG A 123 -8.66 0.37 -4.56
CA ARG A 123 -8.96 -0.66 -3.56
C ARG A 123 -10.30 -0.43 -2.87
N MET A 124 -10.97 -1.51 -2.51
CA MET A 124 -12.21 -1.44 -1.75
C MET A 124 -11.97 -0.95 -0.32
N LEU A 125 -12.90 -0.16 0.21
CA LEU A 125 -12.95 0.23 1.61
C LEU A 125 -13.68 -0.85 2.42
N GLY A 126 -12.96 -1.90 2.80
CA GLY A 126 -13.54 -3.01 3.57
C GLY A 126 -14.69 -3.70 2.83
N LYS A 127 -15.70 -4.19 3.57
CA LYS A 127 -16.93 -4.77 3.01
C LYS A 127 -17.99 -3.68 2.78
N SER A 128 -17.66 -2.68 1.96
CA SER A 128 -18.57 -1.56 1.64
C SER A 128 -18.79 -1.43 0.13
N THR A 129 -19.62 -0.46 -0.26
CA THR A 129 -19.86 -0.04 -1.65
C THR A 129 -18.94 1.11 -2.08
N SER A 130 -17.80 1.28 -1.41
CA SER A 130 -16.89 2.40 -1.62
C SER A 130 -15.48 1.92 -1.91
N ALA A 131 -14.76 2.66 -2.74
CA ALA A 131 -13.36 2.39 -3.04
C ALA A 131 -12.51 3.66 -2.95
N VAL A 132 -11.27 3.49 -2.51
CA VAL A 132 -10.22 4.51 -2.66
C VAL A 132 -9.55 4.31 -4.00
N VAL A 133 -9.46 5.38 -4.77
CA VAL A 133 -8.82 5.44 -6.08
C VAL A 133 -7.68 6.44 -6.00
N THR A 134 -6.50 6.03 -6.43
CA THR A 134 -5.29 6.85 -6.51
C THR A 134 -5.09 7.29 -7.95
N PHE A 135 -4.95 8.59 -8.17
CA PHE A 135 -4.79 9.22 -9.49
C PHE A 135 -3.42 9.87 -9.64
N GLU A 136 -2.86 9.88 -10.84
CA GLU A 136 -1.72 10.73 -11.18
C GLU A 136 -2.11 12.21 -11.15
N GLY A 137 -1.20 13.07 -10.70
CA GLY A 137 -1.38 14.51 -10.63
C GLY A 137 -1.91 15.04 -9.29
N PRO A 138 -2.07 16.37 -9.19
CA PRO A 138 -2.34 17.05 -7.92
C PRO A 138 -3.82 17.12 -7.54
N HIS A 139 -4.75 16.70 -8.42
CA HIS A 139 -6.18 16.93 -8.25
C HIS A 139 -7.02 15.67 -8.43
N VAL A 140 -7.96 15.45 -7.50
CA VAL A 140 -8.96 14.38 -7.62
C VAL A 140 -9.98 14.79 -8.69
N PRO A 141 -10.22 13.97 -9.72
CA PRO A 141 -11.26 14.27 -10.70
C PRO A 141 -12.63 14.26 -10.02
N PHE A 142 -13.51 15.20 -10.39
CA PHE A 142 -14.86 15.28 -9.82
C PHE A 142 -15.71 14.02 -10.08
N TYR A 143 -15.46 13.35 -11.21
CA TYR A 143 -16.18 12.16 -11.63
C TYR A 143 -15.23 11.11 -12.21
N ILE A 144 -15.56 9.84 -11.98
CA ILE A 144 -14.98 8.69 -12.67
C ILE A 144 -16.10 7.86 -13.30
N ARG A 145 -15.76 7.02 -14.27
CA ARG A 145 -16.69 6.03 -14.81
C ARG A 145 -16.61 4.77 -13.95
N ALA A 146 -17.75 4.33 -13.42
CA ALA A 146 -17.90 3.07 -12.69
C ALA A 146 -19.09 2.30 -13.31
N HIS A 147 -18.90 1.06 -13.75
CA HIS A 147 -19.94 0.24 -14.41
C HIS A 147 -20.65 0.96 -15.58
N GLY A 148 -19.91 1.81 -16.31
CA GLY A 148 -20.48 2.57 -17.42
C GLY A 148 -21.15 3.88 -17.03
N MET A 149 -21.37 4.17 -15.73
CA MET A 149 -21.99 5.38 -15.21
C MET A 149 -20.96 6.37 -14.65
N HIS A 150 -21.29 7.67 -14.65
CA HIS A 150 -20.49 8.66 -13.94
C HIS A 150 -20.78 8.60 -12.44
N SER A 151 -19.77 8.23 -11.65
CA SER A 151 -19.81 8.29 -10.19
C SER A 151 -18.95 9.45 -9.69
N ARG A 152 -19.43 10.13 -8.64
CA ARG A 152 -18.71 11.25 -8.03
C ARG A 152 -17.51 10.72 -7.25
N CYS A 153 -16.35 11.29 -7.49
CA CYS A 153 -15.14 11.03 -6.71
C CYS A 153 -14.84 12.26 -5.85
N ARG A 154 -14.51 12.04 -4.58
CA ARG A 154 -14.25 13.09 -3.59
C ARG A 154 -12.85 12.93 -3.02
N PRO A 155 -12.10 14.00 -2.75
CA PRO A 155 -10.84 13.91 -2.00
C PRO A 155 -11.05 13.31 -0.60
#